data_AF-A0A0G1CW14-F1
#
_entry.id   AF-A0A0G1CW14-F1
#
_cell.length_a   1.000
_cell.length_b   1.000
_cell.length_c   1.000
_cell.angle_alpha   90.00
_cell.angle_beta   90.00
_cell.angle_gamma   90.00
#
_symmetry.space_group_name_H-M   'P 1'
#
loop_
_entity.id
_entity.type
_entity.pdbx_description
1 polymer ?
#
loop_
_entity_poly.entity_id
_entity_poly.type
_entity_poly.pdbx_seq_one_letter_code
_entity_poly.pdbx_strand_id
1 'polypeptide(L)'
;MKYPIFNIKHQRGLPASLRQPDSLTAVMAAGEALQAGASLYFALMVMTIMLAIALGLSSIFIGQIKTIKQLGNSVIALYAADTGIEKILLVRNNPPLGLGPVVALGNGATYQVIVTEGGECLHYCIKSVGSYLGTKRAVEISY
;
A
#
# COMPACT_ATOMS: atom_id res chain seq x y z
N MET A 1 41.00 -39.25 -82.64
CA MET A 1 40.81 -37.98 -81.89
C MET A 1 40.39 -38.34 -80.47
N LYS A 2 41.14 -37.88 -79.47
CA LYS A 2 41.12 -38.36 -78.08
C LYS A 2 40.76 -37.16 -77.19
N TYR A 3 39.62 -37.20 -76.52
CA TYR A 3 39.22 -36.15 -75.59
C TYR A 3 39.84 -36.40 -74.21
N PRO A 4 40.43 -35.39 -73.53
CA PRO A 4 40.89 -35.57 -72.16
C PRO A 4 39.75 -35.34 -71.15
N ILE A 5 39.63 -36.29 -70.22
CA ILE A 5 38.83 -36.21 -68.99
C ILE A 5 39.47 -35.13 -68.10
N PHE A 6 38.73 -34.05 -67.80
CA PHE A 6 39.16 -33.06 -66.82
C PHE A 6 39.00 -33.62 -65.40
N ASN A 7 40.12 -33.75 -64.70
CA ASN A 7 40.25 -34.31 -63.36
C ASN A 7 39.89 -33.25 -62.31
N ILE A 8 38.74 -33.42 -61.64
CA ILE A 8 38.27 -32.56 -60.55
C ILE A 8 38.92 -33.03 -59.24
N LYS A 9 40.21 -32.71 -59.05
CA LYS A 9 40.86 -32.79 -57.74
C LYS A 9 41.75 -31.57 -57.53
N HIS A 10 41.13 -30.40 -57.38
CA HIS A 10 41.85 -29.21 -56.91
C HIS A 10 40.97 -28.27 -56.09
N GLN A 11 40.51 -28.73 -54.92
CA GLN A 11 40.00 -27.85 -53.85
C GLN A 11 40.53 -28.28 -52.47
N ARG A 12 41.84 -28.49 -52.35
CA ARG A 12 42.52 -28.57 -51.06
C ARG A 12 43.60 -27.50 -51.03
N GLY A 13 43.24 -26.31 -50.56
CA GLY A 13 44.18 -25.18 -50.46
C GLY A 13 43.54 -23.81 -50.31
N LEU A 14 42.23 -23.68 -50.10
CA LEU A 14 41.64 -22.37 -49.76
C LEU A 14 41.95 -22.03 -48.30
N PRO A 15 42.43 -20.81 -47.99
CA PRO A 15 42.63 -20.36 -46.62
C PRO A 15 41.28 -20.40 -45.88
N ALA A 16 41.30 -20.73 -44.59
CA ALA A 16 40.09 -20.84 -43.75
C ALA A 16 39.22 -19.55 -43.76
N SER A 17 39.81 -18.42 -44.15
CA SER A 17 39.15 -17.11 -44.31
C SER A 17 38.19 -17.01 -45.52
N LEU A 18 38.18 -17.99 -46.44
CA LEU A 18 37.33 -17.99 -47.65
C LEU A 18 36.36 -19.18 -47.72
N ARG A 19 36.28 -19.99 -46.67
CA ARG A 19 35.30 -21.09 -46.60
C ARG A 19 33.95 -20.51 -46.18
N GLN A 20 33.05 -20.32 -47.14
CA GLN A 20 31.66 -19.96 -46.85
C GLN A 20 31.07 -20.99 -45.88
N PRO A 21 30.37 -20.54 -44.82
CA PRO A 21 29.80 -21.45 -43.84
C PRO A 21 28.81 -22.39 -44.55
N ASP A 22 29.02 -23.70 -44.39
CA ASP A 22 28.10 -24.72 -44.89
C ASP A 22 26.72 -24.44 -44.30
N SER A 23 25.64 -24.64 -45.06
CA SER A 23 24.26 -24.29 -44.70
C SER A 23 23.83 -24.76 -43.29
N LEU A 24 24.41 -25.88 -42.84
CA LEU A 24 24.21 -26.45 -41.50
C LEU A 24 24.75 -25.55 -40.36
N THR A 25 25.87 -24.88 -40.56
CA THR A 25 26.47 -23.95 -39.57
C THR A 25 25.71 -22.62 -39.50
N ALA A 26 25.17 -22.14 -40.63
CA ALA A 26 24.30 -20.97 -40.67
C ALA A 26 22.96 -21.22 -39.96
N VAL A 27 22.39 -22.42 -40.11
CA VAL A 27 21.14 -22.82 -39.42
C VAL A 27 21.36 -22.98 -37.91
N MET A 28 22.49 -23.55 -37.47
CA MET A 28 22.80 -23.67 -36.04
C MET A 28 23.06 -22.29 -35.38
N ALA A 29 23.76 -21.37 -36.05
CA ALA A 29 23.95 -20.00 -35.57
C ALA A 29 22.63 -19.19 -35.50
N ALA A 30 21.70 -19.43 -36.44
CA ALA A 30 20.37 -18.84 -36.40
C ALA A 30 19.52 -19.38 -35.23
N GLY A 31 19.69 -20.65 -34.87
CA GLY A 31 19.02 -21.27 -33.71
C GLY A 31 19.44 -20.65 -32.37
N GLU A 32 20.74 -20.41 -32.17
CA GLU A 32 21.29 -19.73 -30.99
C GLU A 32 20.74 -18.30 -30.84
N ALA A 33 20.62 -17.56 -31.95
CA ALA A 33 20.05 -16.21 -31.97
C ALA A 33 18.55 -16.21 -31.63
N LEU A 34 17.80 -17.22 -32.07
CA LEU A 34 16.39 -17.38 -31.73
C LEU A 34 16.19 -17.68 -30.23
N GLN A 35 17.09 -18.49 -29.65
CA GLN A 35 17.08 -18.87 -28.23
C GLN A 35 17.44 -17.69 -27.33
N ALA A 36 18.39 -16.85 -27.75
CA ALA A 36 18.70 -15.58 -27.08
C ALA A 36 17.50 -14.61 -27.10
N GLY A 37 16.80 -14.49 -28.23
CA GLY A 37 15.60 -13.65 -28.35
C GLY A 37 14.44 -14.10 -27.45
N ALA A 38 14.22 -15.41 -27.33
CA ALA A 38 13.17 -15.95 -26.44
C ALA A 38 13.45 -15.65 -24.96
N SER A 39 14.71 -15.78 -24.51
CA SER A 39 15.09 -15.48 -23.12
C SER A 39 14.87 -14.00 -22.74
N LEU A 40 15.12 -13.09 -23.68
CA LEU A 40 14.87 -11.66 -23.49
C LEU A 40 13.38 -11.34 -23.33
N TYR A 41 12.52 -12.01 -24.10
CA TYR A 41 11.07 -11.86 -24.00
C TYR A 41 10.55 -12.29 -22.62
N PHE A 42 11.01 -13.44 -22.11
CA PHE A 42 10.64 -13.90 -20.77
C PHE A 42 11.13 -12.95 -19.67
N ALA A 43 12.37 -12.44 -19.78
CA ALA A 43 12.90 -11.46 -18.83
C ALA A 43 12.07 -10.17 -18.79
N LEU A 44 11.68 -9.64 -19.96
CA LEU A 44 10.83 -8.44 -20.06
C LEU A 44 9.41 -8.69 -19.51
N MET A 45 8.83 -9.86 -19.77
CA MET A 45 7.55 -10.25 -19.20
C MET A 45 7.59 -10.27 -17.66
N VAL A 46 8.59 -10.93 -17.08
CA VAL A 46 8.71 -11.00 -15.61
C VAL A 46 8.99 -9.62 -15.02
N MET A 47 9.84 -8.80 -15.66
CA MET A 47 10.13 -7.44 -15.20
C MET A 47 8.90 -6.55 -15.20
N THR A 48 8.06 -6.61 -16.24
CA THR A 48 6.82 -5.81 -16.30
C THR A 48 5.80 -6.28 -15.27
N ILE A 49 5.66 -7.59 -15.05
CA ILE A 49 4.80 -8.16 -14.00
C ILE A 49 5.28 -7.71 -12.61
N MET A 50 6.58 -7.79 -12.31
CA MET A 50 7.13 -7.34 -11.04
C MET A 50 6.91 -5.84 -10.83
N LEU A 51 7.09 -5.02 -11.87
CA LEU A 51 6.86 -3.59 -11.80
C LEU A 51 5.38 -3.26 -11.55
N ALA A 52 4.46 -3.95 -12.21
CA ALA A 52 3.02 -3.79 -12.01
C ALA A 52 2.62 -4.12 -10.57
N ILE A 53 3.15 -5.20 -10.00
CA ILE A 53 2.92 -5.57 -8.59
C ILE A 53 3.46 -4.48 -7.65
N ALA A 54 4.69 -4.01 -7.87
CA ALA A 54 5.32 -3.00 -7.02
C ALA A 54 4.53 -1.67 -7.02
N LEU A 55 4.09 -1.20 -8.19
CA LEU A 55 3.27 0.01 -8.31
C LEU A 55 1.87 -0.19 -7.71
N GLY A 56 1.27 -1.36 -7.93
CA GLY A 56 -0.02 -1.74 -7.33
C GLY A 56 0.02 -1.67 -5.80
N LEU A 57 1.03 -2.30 -5.19
CA LEU A 57 1.22 -2.27 -3.73
C LEU A 57 1.52 -0.87 -3.21
N SER A 58 2.32 -0.08 -3.94
CA SER A 58 2.63 1.30 -3.56
C SER A 58 1.36 2.14 -3.43
N SER A 59 0.42 2.02 -4.38
CA SER A 59 -0.84 2.77 -4.32
C SER A 59 -1.68 2.46 -3.07
N ILE A 60 -1.66 1.19 -2.63
CA ILE A 60 -2.37 0.73 -1.43
C ILE A 60 -1.74 1.35 -0.18
N PHE A 61 -0.41 1.33 -0.05
CA PHE A 61 0.29 1.88 1.12
C PHE A 61 0.05 3.39 1.29
N ILE A 62 0.05 4.17 0.19
CA ILE A 62 -0.26 5.61 0.27
C ILE A 62 -1.65 5.85 0.87
N GLY A 63 -2.65 5.04 0.50
CA GLY A 63 -4.00 5.12 1.05
C GLY A 63 -4.04 4.87 2.57
N GLN A 64 -3.29 3.86 3.04
CA GLN A 64 -3.28 3.45 4.43
C GLN A 64 -2.69 4.50 5.38
N ILE A 65 -1.75 5.34 4.93
CA ILE A 65 -1.13 6.39 5.78
C ILE A 65 -2.17 7.38 6.30
N LYS A 66 -3.18 7.75 5.49
CA LYS A 66 -4.24 8.67 5.91
C LYS A 66 -5.11 8.04 7.02
N THR A 67 -5.44 6.77 6.86
CA THR A 67 -6.20 6.00 7.86
C THR A 67 -5.45 5.90 9.19
N ILE A 68 -4.14 5.62 9.16
CA ILE A 68 -3.30 5.55 10.37
C ILE A 68 -3.29 6.90 11.11
N LYS A 69 -3.17 8.03 10.39
CA LYS A 69 -3.24 9.35 11.02
C LYS A 69 -4.60 9.62 11.68
N GLN A 70 -5.69 9.24 11.03
CA GLN A 70 -7.04 9.36 11.60
C GLN A 70 -7.23 8.47 12.84
N LEU A 71 -6.62 7.28 12.86
CA LEU A 71 -6.60 6.42 14.05
C LEU A 71 -5.84 7.08 15.21
N GLY A 72 -4.70 7.69 14.96
CA GLY A 72 -3.97 8.46 15.98
C GLY A 72 -4.81 9.62 16.55
N ASN A 73 -5.43 10.41 15.68
CA ASN A 73 -6.33 11.50 16.09
C ASN A 73 -7.55 11.00 16.87
N SER A 74 -8.04 9.81 16.51
CA SER A 74 -9.15 9.14 17.19
C SER A 74 -8.83 8.79 18.64
N VAL A 75 -7.61 8.35 18.93
CA VAL A 75 -7.18 8.07 20.31
C VAL A 75 -7.16 9.36 21.13
N ILE A 76 -6.63 10.45 20.59
CA ILE A 76 -6.60 11.75 21.29
C ILE A 76 -8.01 12.28 21.52
N ALA A 77 -8.91 12.17 20.53
CA ALA A 77 -10.32 12.53 20.69
C ALA A 77 -11.02 11.67 21.76
N LEU A 78 -10.69 10.38 21.86
CA LEU A 78 -11.23 9.50 22.90
C LEU A 78 -10.73 9.90 24.30
N TYR A 79 -9.43 10.18 24.46
CA TYR A 79 -8.88 10.68 25.72
C TYR A 79 -9.53 12.01 26.16
N ALA A 80 -9.84 12.89 25.22
CA ALA A 80 -10.58 14.11 25.52
C ALA A 80 -12.02 13.79 25.99
N ALA A 81 -12.69 12.83 25.35
CA ALA A 81 -14.02 12.38 25.78
C ALA A 81 -13.99 11.80 27.21
N ASP A 82 -13.04 10.91 27.51
CA ASP A 82 -12.88 10.31 28.85
C ASP A 82 -12.61 11.38 29.91
N THR A 83 -11.78 12.38 29.60
CA THR A 83 -11.53 13.53 30.49
C THR A 83 -12.83 14.25 30.85
N GLY A 84 -13.74 14.43 29.89
CA GLY A 84 -15.05 15.02 30.13
C GLY A 84 -15.92 14.18 31.07
N ILE A 85 -15.89 12.85 30.93
CA ILE A 85 -16.60 11.93 31.84
C ILE A 85 -16.05 12.06 33.26
N GLU A 86 -14.73 11.97 33.44
CA GLU A 86 -14.09 12.08 34.75
C GLU A 86 -14.43 13.40 35.45
N LYS A 87 -14.51 14.51 34.70
CA LYS A 87 -14.89 15.81 35.25
C LYS A 87 -16.30 15.83 35.84
N ILE A 88 -17.27 15.14 35.24
CA ILE A 88 -18.61 15.03 35.80
C ILE A 88 -18.65 14.04 36.96
N LEU A 89 -17.89 12.94 36.88
CA LEU A 89 -17.80 11.97 37.97
C LEU A 89 -17.22 12.56 39.26
N LEU A 90 -16.34 13.56 39.18
CA LEU A 90 -15.88 14.32 40.37
C LEU A 90 -17.01 15.02 41.13
N VAL A 91 -18.10 15.40 40.43
CA VAL A 91 -19.27 16.05 41.00
C VAL A 91 -20.51 15.16 40.93
N ARG A 92 -20.34 13.82 40.94
CA ARG A 92 -21.41 12.83 40.74
C ARG A 92 -22.64 12.97 41.63
N ASN A 93 -22.48 13.59 42.80
CA ASN A 93 -23.56 13.80 43.77
C ASN A 93 -24.53 14.91 43.34
N ASN A 94 -24.07 15.85 42.51
CA ASN A 94 -24.85 16.96 41.98
C ASN A 94 -24.27 17.40 40.62
N PRO A 95 -24.35 16.56 39.58
CA PRO A 95 -23.76 16.88 38.29
C PRO A 95 -24.57 18.01 37.61
N PRO A 96 -23.89 18.94 36.90
CA PRO A 96 -24.59 19.98 36.16
C PRO A 96 -25.37 19.35 35.00
N LEU A 97 -26.69 19.52 35.01
CA LEU A 97 -27.58 18.99 33.99
C LEU A 97 -27.50 19.78 32.68
N GLY A 98 -27.78 19.10 31.58
CA GLY A 98 -27.84 19.67 30.24
C GLY A 98 -26.50 19.70 29.52
N LEU A 99 -26.41 20.58 28.52
CA LEU A 99 -25.25 20.73 27.66
C LEU A 99 -24.18 21.58 28.35
N GLY A 100 -23.05 20.97 28.65
CA GLY A 100 -21.86 21.66 29.14
C GLY A 100 -21.15 22.48 28.06
N PRO A 101 -20.26 23.41 28.48
CA PRO A 101 -19.44 24.17 27.55
C PRO A 101 -18.45 23.26 26.81
N VAL A 102 -18.02 23.70 25.63
CA VAL A 102 -16.88 23.10 24.95
C VAL A 102 -15.61 23.54 25.67
N VAL A 103 -14.88 22.58 26.23
CA VAL A 103 -13.63 22.83 26.97
C VAL A 103 -12.45 22.41 26.12
N ALA A 104 -11.46 23.30 25.97
CA ALA A 104 -10.21 23.00 25.27
C ALA A 104 -9.13 22.50 26.24
N LEU A 105 -8.38 21.48 25.81
CA LEU A 105 -7.20 20.95 26.48
C LEU A 105 -5.93 21.62 25.93
N GLY A 106 -4.83 21.53 26.68
CA GLY A 106 -3.54 22.13 26.31
C GLY A 106 -2.92 21.60 25.02
N ASN A 107 -3.40 20.47 24.49
CA ASN A 107 -2.95 19.88 23.22
C ASN A 107 -3.85 20.27 22.03
N GLY A 108 -4.82 21.16 22.20
CA GLY A 108 -5.78 21.55 21.15
C GLY A 108 -6.93 20.57 20.91
N ALA A 109 -7.03 19.50 21.71
CA ALA A 109 -8.24 18.70 21.77
C ALA A 109 -9.33 19.44 22.55
N THR A 110 -10.59 19.15 22.27
CA THR A 110 -11.72 19.67 23.03
C THR A 110 -12.63 18.55 23.47
N TYR A 111 -13.40 18.78 24.53
CA TYR A 111 -14.54 17.93 24.87
C TYR A 111 -15.77 18.74 25.19
N GLN A 112 -16.93 18.10 25.07
CA GLN A 112 -18.20 18.64 25.47
C GLN A 112 -19.00 17.53 26.15
N VAL A 113 -19.58 17.83 27.32
CA VAL A 113 -20.36 16.86 28.09
C VAL A 113 -21.83 17.23 28.07
N ILE A 114 -22.70 16.23 28.02
CA ILE A 114 -24.13 16.35 28.14
C ILE A 114 -24.55 15.42 29.28
N VAL A 115 -25.22 15.98 30.28
CA VAL A 115 -25.77 15.20 31.40
C VAL A 115 -27.28 15.22 31.30
N THR A 116 -27.88 14.05 31.27
CA THR A 116 -29.34 13.87 31.26
C THR A 116 -29.74 13.09 32.51
N GLU A 117 -30.82 13.52 33.15
CA GLU A 117 -31.41 12.82 34.30
C GLU A 117 -32.56 11.94 33.83
N GLY A 118 -32.60 10.69 34.31
CA GLY A 118 -33.64 9.71 33.97
C GLY A 118 -33.58 9.18 32.52
N GLY A 119 -34.64 8.47 32.11
CA GLY A 119 -34.72 7.78 30.80
C GLY A 119 -34.35 6.30 30.88
N GLU A 120 -33.41 5.86 30.03
CA GLU A 120 -32.86 4.48 30.04
C GLU A 120 -31.76 4.29 31.11
N CYS A 121 -31.39 5.34 31.84
CA CYS A 121 -30.35 5.32 32.88
C CYS A 121 -30.96 5.27 34.28
N LEU A 122 -30.26 4.65 35.24
CA LEU A 122 -30.74 4.47 36.61
C LEU A 122 -30.91 5.82 37.35
N HIS A 123 -29.91 6.70 37.25
CA HIS A 123 -29.95 8.06 37.80
C HIS A 123 -29.55 9.10 36.76
N TYR A 124 -28.32 9.03 36.24
CA TYR A 124 -27.79 9.98 35.27
C TYR A 124 -27.16 9.29 34.06
N CYS A 125 -27.46 9.79 32.86
CA CYS A 125 -26.70 9.50 31.65
C CYS A 125 -25.69 10.62 31.41
N ILE A 126 -24.41 10.28 31.29
CA ILE A 126 -23.36 11.24 30.96
C ILE A 126 -22.79 10.86 29.60
N LYS A 127 -22.94 11.76 28.64
CA LYS A 127 -22.34 11.63 27.31
C LYS A 127 -21.27 12.68 27.12
N SER A 128 -20.03 12.26 26.93
CA SER A 128 -18.92 13.13 26.61
C SER A 128 -18.47 12.92 25.18
N VAL A 129 -18.32 14.01 24.43
CA VAL A 129 -17.83 14.01 23.05
C VAL A 129 -16.50 14.74 23.01
N GLY A 130 -15.43 14.02 22.71
CA GLY A 130 -14.11 14.57 22.46
C GLY A 130 -13.86 14.82 20.96
N SER A 131 -13.11 15.87 20.65
CA SER A 131 -12.82 16.33 19.30
C SER A 131 -11.35 16.73 19.16
N TYR A 132 -10.68 16.23 18.13
CA TYR A 132 -9.30 16.57 17.82
C TYR A 132 -9.05 16.50 16.30
N LEU A 133 -8.55 17.60 15.72
CA LEU A 133 -8.26 17.71 14.27
C LEU A 133 -9.37 17.15 13.35
N GLY A 134 -10.63 17.51 13.64
CA GLY A 134 -11.81 17.07 12.90
C GLY A 134 -12.28 15.64 13.20
N THR A 135 -11.54 14.87 14.01
CA THR A 135 -11.93 13.53 14.47
C THR A 135 -12.72 13.65 15.76
N LYS A 136 -13.89 13.00 15.84
CA LYS A 136 -14.74 13.00 17.02
C LYS A 136 -14.91 11.59 17.56
N ARG A 137 -14.88 11.46 18.89
CA ARG A 137 -15.22 10.23 19.62
C ARG A 137 -16.14 10.57 20.78
N ALA A 138 -17.03 9.66 21.12
CA ALA A 138 -17.98 9.84 22.19
C ALA A 138 -17.94 8.64 23.12
N VAL A 139 -18.07 8.92 24.42
CA VAL A 139 -18.22 7.92 25.48
C VAL A 139 -19.47 8.28 26.25
N GLU A 140 -20.24 7.26 26.57
CA GLU A 140 -21.47 7.40 27.32
C GLU A 140 -21.44 6.42 28.48
N ILE A 141 -21.74 6.91 29.67
CA ILE A 141 -21.88 6.10 30.87
C ILE A 141 -23.23 6.39 31.52
N SER A 142 -23.80 5.35 32.12
CA SER A 142 -25.00 5.44 32.93
C SER A 142 -24.70 4.89 34.32
N TYR A 143 -25.18 5.57 35.35
CA TYR A 143 -25.15 5.09 36.73
C TYR A 143 -26.35 5.60 37.52
#